data_AF-A0A535J497-F1
#
_entry.id   AF-A0A535J497-F1
#
_cell.length_a   1.000
_cell.length_b   1.000
_cell.length_c   1.000
_cell.angle_alpha   90.00
_cell.angle_beta   90.00
_cell.angle_gamma   90.00
#
_symmetry.space_group_name_H-M   'P 1'
#
loop_
_entity.id
_entity.type
_entity.pdbx_description
1 polymer ?
#
loop_
_entity_poly.entity_id
_entity_poly.type
_entity_poly.pdbx_seq_one_letter_code
_entity_poly.pdbx_strand_id
1 'polypeptide(L)'
;MHDHDARWPDFSEAGRLRRLAFADRWTTVFRAIDAAGLTADEAIDRDLILLELAAARFADAELREEVWNRLEWIYVLGGGLFPLLARDFARLADRLAATASRLEGIGAVVAAARDVLGSAPERPVARFHTENAIRQVAGVAELAD
;
A
#
# COMPACT_ATOMS: atom_id res chain seq x y z
N MET A 1 7.33 13.64 7.42
CA MET A 1 6.79 12.34 6.94
C MET A 1 5.25 12.31 6.98
N HIS A 2 4.53 13.44 7.07
CA HIS A 2 3.06 13.42 7.23
C HIS A 2 2.30 14.34 6.25
N ASP A 3 3.01 14.88 5.26
CA ASP A 3 2.53 15.92 4.34
C ASP A 3 1.43 15.41 3.39
N HIS A 4 1.17 14.10 3.40
CA HIS A 4 0.27 13.40 2.49
C HIS A 4 -0.71 12.46 3.20
N ASP A 5 -0.84 12.60 4.52
CA ASP A 5 -1.70 11.75 5.35
C ASP A 5 -3.18 11.84 4.95
N ALA A 6 -3.61 12.95 4.36
CA ALA A 6 -4.96 13.13 3.85
C ALA A 6 -5.26 12.32 2.56
N ARG A 7 -4.26 11.70 1.92
CA ARG A 7 -4.41 11.05 0.61
C ARG A 7 -4.42 9.53 0.69
N TRP A 8 -5.24 8.92 -0.16
CA TRP A 8 -5.19 7.49 -0.47
C TRP A 8 -4.15 7.19 -1.55
N PRO A 9 -3.59 5.96 -1.60
CA PRO A 9 -2.79 5.51 -2.72
C PRO A 9 -3.55 5.57 -4.06
N ASP A 10 -2.81 5.72 -5.16
CA ASP A 10 -3.39 5.56 -6.50
C ASP A 10 -3.44 4.07 -6.88
N PHE A 11 -4.65 3.52 -6.88
CA PHE A 11 -4.95 2.14 -7.23
C PHE A 11 -5.21 1.91 -8.72
N SER A 12 -5.09 2.94 -9.56
CA SER A 12 -5.20 2.77 -11.01
C SER A 12 -4.01 2.00 -11.59
N GLU A 13 -4.18 1.48 -12.82
CA GLU A 13 -3.08 0.87 -13.57
C GLU A 13 -1.92 1.85 -13.78
N ALA A 14 -2.21 3.15 -13.97
CA ALA A 14 -1.18 4.18 -14.07
C ALA A 14 -0.41 4.32 -12.74
N GLY A 15 -1.09 4.23 -11.59
CA GLY A 15 -0.48 4.20 -10.27
C GLY A 15 0.47 3.01 -10.11
N ARG A 16 0.01 1.81 -10.48
CA ARG A 16 0.80 0.58 -10.50
C ARG A 16 2.04 0.70 -11.38
N LEU A 17 1.89 1.15 -12.62
CA LEU A 17 3.01 1.34 -13.55
C LEU A 17 4.04 2.35 -13.03
N ARG A 18 3.61 3.40 -12.32
CA ARG A 18 4.55 4.34 -11.67
C ARG A 18 5.33 3.69 -10.53
N ARG A 19 4.72 2.82 -9.73
CA ARG A 19 5.43 2.07 -8.68
C ARG A 19 6.44 1.08 -9.27
N LEU A 20 6.08 0.37 -10.35
CA LEU A 20 7.01 -0.51 -11.07
C LEU A 20 8.21 0.27 -11.65
N ALA A 21 7.95 1.40 -12.32
CA ALA A 21 9.00 2.25 -12.85
C ALA A 21 9.91 2.83 -11.75
N PHE A 22 9.34 3.17 -10.59
CA PHE A 22 10.12 3.59 -9.42
C PHE A 22 11.06 2.48 -8.94
N ALA A 23 10.52 1.26 -8.77
CA ALA A 23 11.31 0.11 -8.32
C ALA A 23 12.45 -0.21 -9.29
N ASP A 24 12.18 -0.21 -10.60
CA ASP A 24 13.19 -0.49 -11.65
C ASP A 24 14.28 0.57 -11.71
N ARG A 25 13.89 1.84 -11.66
CA ARG A 25 14.83 2.97 -11.66
C ARG A 25 15.78 2.87 -10.48
N TRP A 26 15.26 2.71 -9.26
CA TRP A 26 16.10 2.70 -8.08
C TRP A 26 16.91 1.42 -7.94
N THR A 27 16.38 0.27 -8.39
CA THR A 27 17.15 -0.97 -8.45
C THR A 27 18.40 -0.78 -9.32
N THR A 28 18.25 -0.12 -10.48
CA THR A 28 19.38 0.20 -11.36
C THR A 28 20.39 1.11 -10.68
N VAL A 29 19.93 2.16 -10.01
CA VAL A 29 20.80 3.11 -9.29
C VAL A 29 21.59 2.42 -8.19
N PHE A 30 20.93 1.64 -7.32
CA PHE A 30 21.60 0.99 -6.18
C PHE A 30 22.52 -0.16 -6.61
N ARG A 31 22.21 -0.87 -7.71
CA ARG A 31 23.11 -1.88 -8.28
C ARG A 31 24.37 -1.30 -8.93
N ALA A 32 24.35 -0.03 -9.32
CA ALA A 32 25.51 0.64 -9.91
C ALA A 32 26.53 1.13 -8.86
N ILE A 33 26.19 1.07 -7.57
CA ILE A 33 27.09 1.45 -6.48
C ILE A 33 28.18 0.38 -6.35
N ASP A 34 29.44 0.79 -6.46
CA ASP A 34 30.59 -0.10 -6.29
C ASP A 34 30.66 -0.63 -4.84
N ALA A 35 30.54 -1.94 -4.69
CA ALA A 35 30.58 -2.61 -3.40
C ALA A 35 31.93 -2.46 -2.68
N ALA A 36 33.03 -2.28 -3.42
CA ALA A 36 34.36 -2.15 -2.82
C ALA A 36 34.55 -0.80 -2.10
N GLY A 37 33.74 0.20 -2.44
CA GLY A 37 33.80 1.54 -1.84
C GLY A 37 32.92 1.72 -0.60
N LEU A 38 32.15 0.71 -0.21
CA LEU A 38 31.20 0.80 0.90
C LEU A 38 31.82 0.33 2.22
N THR A 39 31.47 1.01 3.30
CA THR A 39 31.59 0.46 4.64
C THR A 39 30.64 -0.74 4.83
N ALA A 40 30.83 -1.50 5.90
CA ALA A 40 29.96 -2.65 6.20
C ALA A 40 28.49 -2.23 6.38
N ASP A 41 28.24 -1.14 7.09
CA ASP A 41 26.88 -0.62 7.34
C ASP A 41 26.23 -0.16 6.02
N GLU A 42 26.96 0.58 5.18
CA GLU A 42 26.45 1.01 3.86
C GLU A 42 26.18 -0.17 2.92
N ALA A 43 26.98 -1.23 2.99
CA ALA A 43 26.73 -2.45 2.22
C ALA A 43 25.44 -3.15 2.67
N ILE A 44 25.21 -3.23 3.99
CA ILE A 44 23.97 -3.78 4.56
C ILE A 44 22.77 -2.94 4.14
N ASP A 45 22.87 -1.61 4.24
CA ASP A 45 21.79 -0.70 3.84
C ASP A 45 21.47 -0.83 2.35
N ARG A 46 22.49 -0.89 1.48
CA ARG A 46 22.29 -1.10 0.05
C ARG A 46 21.57 -2.41 -0.22
N ASP A 47 21.98 -3.50 0.42
CA ASP A 47 21.42 -4.82 0.20
C ASP A 47 19.97 -4.91 0.71
N LEU A 48 19.67 -4.26 1.84
CA LEU A 48 18.31 -4.12 2.34
C LEU A 48 17.43 -3.33 1.37
N ILE A 49 17.91 -2.18 0.86
CA ILE A 49 17.16 -1.39 -0.12
C ILE A 49 16.88 -2.20 -1.39
N LEU A 50 17.85 -2.96 -1.90
CA LEU A 50 17.66 -3.82 -3.07
C LEU A 50 16.63 -4.93 -2.82
N LEU A 51 16.61 -5.50 -1.62
CA LEU A 51 15.61 -6.48 -1.21
C LEU A 51 14.20 -5.87 -1.17
N GLU A 52 14.05 -4.69 -0.57
CA GLU A 52 12.76 -3.98 -0.48
C GLU A 52 12.25 -3.57 -1.87
N LEU A 53 13.12 -3.09 -2.76
CA LEU A 53 12.75 -2.75 -4.14
C LEU A 53 12.31 -3.99 -4.94
N ALA A 54 12.97 -5.13 -4.74
CA ALA A 54 12.58 -6.38 -5.36
C ALA A 54 11.23 -6.88 -4.84
N ALA A 55 10.99 -6.78 -3.53
CA ALA A 55 9.71 -7.14 -2.91
C ALA A 55 8.56 -6.23 -3.41
N ALA A 56 8.79 -4.92 -3.46
CA ALA A 56 7.81 -3.96 -3.99
C ALA A 56 7.48 -4.23 -5.47
N ARG A 57 8.51 -4.51 -6.29
CA ARG A 57 8.30 -4.90 -7.69
C ARG A 57 7.50 -6.19 -7.81
N PHE A 58 7.84 -7.22 -7.03
CA PHE A 58 7.12 -8.50 -7.04
C PHE A 58 5.64 -8.32 -6.65
N ALA A 59 5.38 -7.50 -5.62
CA ALA A 59 4.03 -7.17 -5.18
C ALA A 59 3.17 -6.62 -6.33
N ASP A 60 3.68 -5.61 -7.05
CA ASP A 60 2.95 -4.99 -8.15
C ASP A 60 2.98 -5.81 -9.45
N ALA A 61 4.07 -6.53 -9.76
CA ALA A 61 4.25 -7.21 -11.04
C ALA A 61 3.59 -8.60 -11.08
N GLU A 62 3.70 -9.36 -9.99
CA GLU A 62 3.45 -10.81 -9.98
C GLU A 62 2.41 -11.22 -8.94
N LEU A 63 2.53 -10.73 -7.70
CA LEU A 63 1.63 -11.12 -6.62
C LEU A 63 0.25 -10.50 -6.80
N ARG A 64 0.20 -9.19 -7.05
CA ARG A 64 -1.01 -8.43 -7.36
C ARG A 64 -2.17 -8.74 -6.41
N GLU A 65 -1.97 -8.68 -5.10
CA GLU A 65 -3.00 -9.07 -4.13
C GLU A 65 -4.34 -8.37 -4.37
N GLU A 66 -4.30 -7.12 -4.83
CA GLU A 66 -5.46 -6.31 -5.11
C GLU A 66 -6.46 -6.95 -6.10
N VAL A 67 -6.00 -7.85 -6.99
CA VAL A 67 -6.86 -8.46 -8.01
C VAL A 67 -7.58 -9.73 -7.54
N TRP A 68 -7.12 -10.39 -6.48
CA TRP A 68 -7.66 -11.70 -6.06
C TRP A 68 -7.92 -11.82 -4.56
N ASN A 69 -7.28 -10.98 -3.74
CA ASN A 69 -7.38 -10.97 -2.30
C ASN A 69 -8.32 -9.82 -1.85
N ARG A 70 -9.59 -10.12 -1.58
CA ARG A 70 -10.53 -9.10 -1.09
C ARG A 70 -10.17 -8.57 0.30
N LEU A 71 -9.43 -9.33 1.10
CA LEU A 71 -9.01 -8.92 2.44
C LEU A 71 -8.00 -7.77 2.37
N GLU A 72 -7.20 -7.69 1.32
CA GLU A 72 -6.24 -6.59 1.10
C GLU A 72 -6.94 -5.22 1.09
N TRP A 73 -8.11 -5.11 0.48
CA TRP A 73 -8.89 -3.87 0.48
C TRP A 73 -9.39 -3.46 1.88
N ILE A 74 -9.62 -4.43 2.77
CA ILE A 74 -9.96 -4.15 4.17
C ILE A 74 -8.71 -3.64 4.92
N TYR A 75 -7.54 -4.22 4.64
CA TYR A 75 -6.28 -3.77 5.22
C TYR A 75 -5.89 -2.37 4.75
N VAL A 76 -6.10 -2.05 3.47
CA VAL A 76 -5.95 -0.68 2.94
C VAL A 76 -6.82 0.29 3.72
N LEU A 77 -8.13 0.02 3.87
CA LEU A 77 -9.04 0.94 4.52
C LEU A 77 -8.73 1.09 6.02
N GLY A 78 -8.57 -0.04 6.74
CA GLY A 78 -8.28 -0.03 8.17
C GLY A 78 -6.91 0.59 8.48
N GLY A 79 -5.86 0.18 7.75
CA GLY A 79 -4.52 0.73 7.87
C GLY A 79 -4.41 2.19 7.41
N GLY A 80 -5.34 2.65 6.58
CA GLY A 80 -5.47 4.05 6.20
C GLY A 80 -6.06 4.93 7.30
N LEU A 81 -6.97 4.41 8.13
CA LEU A 81 -7.63 5.22 9.17
C LEU A 81 -6.94 5.08 10.53
N PHE A 82 -6.66 3.85 10.94
CA PHE A 82 -6.23 3.53 12.29
C PHE A 82 -4.98 4.30 12.76
N PRO A 83 -3.88 4.43 11.97
CA PRO A 83 -2.69 5.15 12.43
C PRO A 83 -2.93 6.64 12.69
N LEU A 84 -3.86 7.28 11.98
CA LEU A 84 -4.22 8.69 12.20
C LEU A 84 -4.92 8.89 13.56
N LEU A 85 -5.70 7.89 13.96
CA LEU A 85 -6.44 7.89 15.23
C LEU A 85 -5.56 7.48 16.41
N ALA A 86 -4.80 6.39 16.26
CA ALA A 86 -4.12 5.72 17.36
C ALA A 86 -2.76 6.32 17.73
N ARG A 87 -2.09 7.03 16.79
CA ARG A 87 -0.72 7.52 17.01
C ARG A 87 -0.71 9.02 17.28
N ASP A 88 0.07 9.44 18.27
CA ASP A 88 0.26 10.86 18.60
C ASP A 88 1.52 11.43 17.94
N PHE A 89 1.42 11.73 16.64
CA PHE A 89 2.56 12.22 15.82
C PHE A 89 2.39 13.66 15.32
N ALA A 90 1.19 14.23 15.45
CA ALA A 90 0.84 15.57 15.02
C ALA A 90 -0.29 16.12 15.92
N ARG A 91 -0.55 17.44 15.84
CA ARG A 91 -1.65 18.06 16.60
C ARG A 91 -2.95 17.34 16.26
N LEU A 92 -3.81 17.17 17.26
CA LEU A 92 -5.08 16.46 17.10
C LEU A 92 -5.90 17.00 15.92
N ALA A 93 -5.97 18.32 15.76
CA ALA A 93 -6.70 18.95 14.66
C ALA A 93 -6.18 18.53 13.27
N ASP A 94 -4.86 18.41 13.10
CA ASP A 94 -4.24 18.02 11.83
C ASP A 94 -4.54 16.55 11.52
N ARG A 95 -4.47 15.68 12.54
CA ARG A 95 -4.82 14.25 12.41
C ARG A 95 -6.29 14.06 12.06
N LEU A 96 -7.20 14.76 12.73
CA LEU A 96 -8.63 14.69 12.44
C LEU A 96 -8.97 15.24 11.05
N ALA A 97 -8.29 16.29 10.58
CA ALA A 97 -8.46 16.79 9.22
C ALA A 97 -8.02 15.76 8.16
N ALA A 98 -6.89 15.07 8.40
CA ALA A 98 -6.44 13.98 7.55
C ALA A 98 -7.41 12.78 7.58
N THR A 99 -7.93 12.42 8.76
CA THR A 99 -8.95 11.36 8.90
C THR A 99 -10.20 11.71 8.12
N ALA A 100 -10.74 12.93 8.27
CA ALA A 100 -11.92 13.39 7.54
C ALA A 100 -11.70 13.31 6.02
N SER A 101 -10.54 13.77 5.53
CA SER A 101 -10.18 13.67 4.11
C SER A 101 -10.11 12.21 3.63
N ARG A 102 -9.60 11.29 4.45
CA ARG A 102 -9.58 9.85 4.11
C ARG A 102 -10.99 9.26 4.10
N LEU A 103 -11.86 9.62 5.05
CA LEU A 103 -13.26 9.18 5.07
C LEU A 103 -13.99 9.63 3.79
N GLU A 104 -13.84 10.88 3.39
CA GLU A 104 -14.40 11.42 2.13
C GLU A 104 -13.88 10.65 0.89
N GLY A 105 -12.62 10.21 0.94
CA GLY A 105 -11.98 9.47 -0.14
C GLY A 105 -12.33 7.97 -0.24
N ILE A 106 -13.02 7.38 0.75
CA ILE A 106 -13.33 5.92 0.77
C ILE A 106 -14.10 5.49 -0.47
N GLY A 107 -15.03 6.31 -0.95
CA GLY A 107 -15.82 5.99 -2.14
C GLY A 107 -14.96 5.69 -3.37
N ALA A 108 -13.88 6.45 -3.58
CA ALA A 108 -12.94 6.23 -4.67
C ALA A 108 -12.13 4.93 -4.50
N VAL A 109 -11.74 4.60 -3.26
CA VAL A 109 -11.05 3.33 -2.95
C VAL A 109 -11.96 2.14 -3.22
N VAL A 110 -13.22 2.20 -2.81
CA VAL A 110 -14.22 1.14 -3.07
C VAL A 110 -14.51 0.99 -4.56
N ALA A 111 -14.55 2.10 -5.32
CA ALA A 111 -14.69 2.05 -6.77
C ALA A 111 -13.49 1.34 -7.42
N ALA A 112 -12.26 1.73 -7.06
CA ALA A 112 -11.06 1.06 -7.54
C ALA A 112 -11.05 -0.44 -7.19
N ALA A 113 -11.48 -0.81 -5.99
CA ALA A 113 -11.60 -2.21 -5.59
C ALA A 113 -12.52 -3.02 -6.52
N ARG A 114 -13.65 -2.43 -6.93
CA ARG A 114 -14.60 -3.08 -7.85
C ARG A 114 -14.03 -3.27 -9.25
N ASP A 115 -13.24 -2.31 -9.72
CA ASP A 115 -12.64 -2.36 -11.05
C ASP A 115 -11.46 -3.35 -11.11
N VAL A 116 -10.69 -3.44 -10.02
CA VAL A 116 -9.44 -4.22 -9.98
C VAL A 116 -9.68 -5.69 -9.58
N LEU A 117 -10.62 -5.96 -8.65
CA LEU A 117 -10.89 -7.34 -8.21
C LEU A 117 -11.45 -8.20 -9.35
N GLY A 118 -10.84 -9.36 -9.57
CA GLY A 118 -11.20 -10.29 -10.63
C GLY A 118 -10.67 -9.91 -12.02
N SER A 119 -9.83 -8.86 -12.12
CA SER A 119 -9.25 -8.42 -13.39
C SER A 119 -8.17 -9.38 -13.94
N ALA A 120 -7.69 -10.34 -13.14
CA ALA A 120 -6.71 -11.35 -13.54
C ALA A 120 -7.36 -12.73 -13.72
N PRO A 121 -7.65 -13.18 -14.96
CA PRO A 121 -8.34 -14.45 -15.21
C PRO A 121 -7.55 -15.68 -14.72
N GLU A 122 -6.22 -15.59 -14.69
CA GLU A 122 -5.33 -16.64 -14.22
C GLU A 122 -5.33 -16.80 -12.69
N ARG A 123 -5.89 -15.84 -11.95
CA ARG A 123 -5.90 -15.83 -10.49
C ARG A 123 -7.30 -15.49 -9.96
N PRO A 124 -8.19 -16.49 -9.79
CA PRO A 124 -9.54 -16.25 -9.32
C PRO A 124 -9.56 -15.68 -7.91
N VAL A 125 -10.60 -14.91 -7.59
CA VAL A 125 -10.79 -14.32 -6.27
C VAL A 125 -10.86 -15.42 -5.21
N ALA A 126 -10.00 -15.32 -4.18
CA ALA A 126 -9.88 -16.34 -3.17
C ALA A 126 -11.06 -16.31 -2.19
N ARG A 127 -11.76 -17.44 -2.07
CA ARG A 127 -12.92 -17.59 -1.17
C ARG A 127 -12.57 -17.31 0.29
N PHE A 128 -11.51 -17.92 0.80
CA PHE A 128 -11.07 -17.73 2.19
C PHE A 128 -10.83 -16.25 2.54
N HIS A 129 -10.15 -15.51 1.66
CA HIS A 129 -9.89 -14.08 1.85
C HIS A 129 -11.18 -13.26 1.78
N THR A 130 -12.10 -13.63 0.88
CA THR A 130 -13.42 -12.99 0.78
C THR A 130 -14.23 -13.18 2.07
N GLU A 131 -14.29 -14.40 2.59
CA GLU A 131 -15.00 -14.69 3.84
C GLU A 131 -14.41 -13.92 5.02
N ASN A 132 -13.08 -13.81 5.11
CA ASN A 132 -12.44 -13.01 6.15
C ASN A 132 -12.66 -11.50 5.97
N ALA A 133 -12.64 -10.99 4.73
CA ALA A 133 -12.94 -9.60 4.46
C ALA A 133 -14.35 -9.23 4.94
N ILE A 134 -15.35 -10.10 4.70
CA ILE A 134 -16.73 -9.91 5.18
C ILE A 134 -16.79 -9.88 6.71
N ARG A 135 -16.03 -10.72 7.40
CA ARG A 135 -15.98 -10.72 8.88
C ARG A 135 -15.34 -9.46 9.45
N GLN A 136 -14.36 -8.89 8.76
CA GLN A 136 -13.55 -7.78 9.28
C GLN A 136 -14.07 -6.39 8.90
N VAL A 137 -14.91 -6.27 7.86
CA VAL A 137 -15.36 -4.95 7.35
C VAL A 137 -16.06 -4.09 8.40
N ALA A 138 -16.80 -4.71 9.34
CA ALA A 138 -17.45 -3.97 10.42
C ALA A 138 -16.45 -3.23 11.32
N GLY A 139 -15.31 -3.84 11.62
CA GLY A 139 -14.26 -3.21 12.45
C GLY A 139 -13.61 -2.00 11.77
N VAL A 140 -13.67 -1.88 10.44
CA VAL A 140 -13.24 -0.66 9.74
C VAL A 140 -14.27 0.45 9.91
N ALA A 141 -15.56 0.12 9.87
CA ALA A 141 -16.63 1.09 10.06
C ALA A 141 -16.61 1.70 11.48
N GLU A 142 -16.32 0.88 12.50
CA GLU A 142 -16.16 1.32 13.90
C GLU A 142 -15.05 2.36 14.10
N LEU A 143 -14.10 2.50 13.16
CA LEU A 143 -13.07 3.56 13.23
C LEU A 143 -13.61 4.96 12.88
N ALA A 144 -14.81 5.02 12.29
CA ALA A 144 -15.46 6.26 11.86
C ALA A 144 -16.63 6.69 12.76
N ASP A 145 -16.97 5.87 13.76
CA ASP A 145 -18.01 6.12 14.77
C ASP A 145 -17.44 6.85 16.00
#